data_AF-A0A151TLH0-F1
#
_entry.id   AF-A0A151TLH0-F1
#
_cell.length_a   1.000
_cell.length_b   1.000
_cell.length_c   1.000
_cell.angle_alpha   90.00
_cell.angle_beta   90.00
_cell.angle_gamma   90.00
#
_symmetry.space_group_name_H-M   'P 1'
#
loop_
_entity.id
_entity.type
_entity.pdbx_description
1 polymer ?
#
loop_
_entity_poly.entity_id
_entity_poly.type
_entity_poly.pdbx_seq_one_letter_code
_entity_poly.pdbx_strand_id
1 'polypeptide(L)'
;MASNILYLFLLLLAHLQAEAFVKGDATLIKKTCKSSKYYDLCFSSLKSDPSSANADPKGLAVIMVGIGITNATSTSSYLSSHLLGTANDSTLKRGLKECAYKYACASDALQSSAQDLASEAYDYASMHITAASDYPNVCHNLFKGYPGLVYPPEIAPREDGLKRLCDVALGIVENLTWKW
;
A
#
# COMPACT_ATOMS: atom_id res chain seq x y z
N MET A 1 17.66 -41.49 28.59
CA MET A 1 18.17 -40.97 27.30
C MET A 1 17.09 -40.27 26.48
N ALA A 2 15.88 -40.82 26.33
CA ALA A 2 14.77 -40.17 25.60
C ALA A 2 14.26 -38.84 26.22
N SER A 3 14.31 -38.69 27.55
CA SER A 3 13.84 -37.48 28.25
C SER A 3 14.71 -36.24 27.98
N ASN A 4 16.02 -36.41 27.80
CA ASN A 4 16.94 -35.32 27.47
C ASN A 4 16.77 -34.83 26.02
N ILE A 5 16.38 -35.73 25.10
CA ILE A 5 16.12 -35.40 23.69
C ILE A 5 14.84 -34.58 23.57
N LEU A 6 13.80 -34.90 24.35
CA LEU A 6 12.55 -34.14 24.39
C LEU A 6 12.77 -32.72 24.94
N TYR A 7 13.62 -32.57 25.96
CA TYR A 7 14.01 -31.26 26.51
C TYR A 7 14.77 -30.40 25.50
N LEU A 8 15.72 -31.00 24.77
CA LEU A 8 16.45 -30.33 23.69
C LEU A 8 15.53 -29.90 22.54
N PHE A 9 14.52 -30.72 22.21
CA PHE A 9 13.52 -30.37 21.19
C PHE A 9 12.61 -29.21 21.62
N LEU A 10 12.18 -29.19 22.89
CA LEU A 10 11.38 -28.10 23.46
C LEU A 10 12.17 -26.79 23.54
N LEU A 11 13.47 -26.85 23.85
CA LEU A 11 14.37 -25.70 23.82
C LEU A 11 14.60 -25.18 22.39
N LEU A 12 14.68 -26.07 21.40
CA LEU A 12 14.82 -25.71 19.98
C LEU A 12 13.55 -25.03 19.44
N LEU A 13 12.36 -25.51 19.82
CA LEU A 13 11.06 -24.89 19.50
C LEU A 13 10.91 -23.51 20.16
N ALA A 14 11.40 -23.33 21.39
CA ALA A 14 11.42 -22.04 22.06
C ALA A 14 12.39 -21.04 21.41
N HIS A 15 13.50 -21.51 20.82
CA HIS A 15 14.43 -20.66 20.07
C HIS A 15 13.93 -20.26 18.67
N LEU A 16 13.06 -21.06 18.04
CA LEU A 16 12.48 -20.72 16.73
C LEU A 16 11.42 -19.62 16.80
N GLN A 17 10.91 -19.27 17.99
CA GLN A 17 9.87 -18.24 18.18
C GLN A 17 10.41 -16.89 18.69
N ALA A 18 11.73 -16.74 18.79
CA ALA A 18 12.35 -15.47 19.16
C ALA A 18 12.79 -14.69 17.92
N GLU A 19 11.89 -14.50 16.95
CA GLU A 19 11.99 -13.28 16.16
C GLU A 19 11.71 -12.14 17.12
N ALA A 20 12.73 -11.33 17.39
CA ALA A 20 12.59 -10.16 18.24
C ALA A 20 11.58 -9.22 17.56
N PHE A 21 10.31 -9.33 17.94
CA PHE A 21 9.30 -8.34 17.63
C PHE A 21 9.80 -7.02 18.23
N VAL A 22 10.42 -6.20 17.38
CA VAL A 22 10.71 -4.82 17.75
C VAL A 22 9.34 -4.22 18.04
N LYS A 23 9.14 -3.73 19.27
CA LYS A 23 7.96 -2.92 19.56
C LYS A 23 7.99 -1.78 18.55
N GLY A 24 6.99 -1.70 17.68
CA GLY A 24 6.64 -0.49 16.97
C GLY A 24 6.10 0.53 17.96
N ASP A 25 6.92 0.89 18.94
CA ASP A 25 6.64 1.99 19.83
C ASP A 25 6.57 3.27 18.97
N ALA A 26 5.95 4.32 19.50
CA ALA A 26 5.80 5.56 18.75
C ALA A 26 7.14 6.12 18.25
N THR A 27 8.28 5.71 18.85
CA THR A 27 9.63 6.09 18.41
C THR A 27 10.00 5.42 17.10
N LEU A 28 9.75 4.11 16.93
CA LEU A 28 10.01 3.42 15.68
C LEU A 28 9.17 3.99 14.53
N ILE A 29 7.87 4.18 14.73
CA ILE A 29 6.98 4.76 13.72
C ILE A 29 7.48 6.16 13.32
N LYS A 30 7.83 7.01 14.30
CA LYS A 30 8.41 8.33 14.03
C LYS A 30 9.71 8.25 13.22
N LYS A 31 10.58 7.27 13.51
CA LYS A 31 11.84 7.08 12.78
C LYS A 31 11.59 6.61 11.35
N THR A 32 10.70 5.65 11.16
CA THR A 32 10.29 5.14 9.86
C THR A 32 9.70 6.25 9.00
N CYS A 33 8.76 7.03 9.54
CA CYS A 33 8.09 8.08 8.76
C CYS A 33 9.00 9.25 8.34
N LYS A 34 10.21 9.40 8.92
CA LYS A 34 11.18 10.40 8.48
C LYS A 34 11.70 10.16 7.06
N SER A 35 11.62 8.94 6.53
CA SER A 35 11.99 8.67 5.14
C SER A 35 10.89 9.05 4.14
N SER A 36 9.68 9.38 4.61
CA SER A 36 8.58 9.83 3.75
C SER A 36 8.50 11.35 3.69
N LYS A 37 8.24 11.87 2.49
CA LYS A 37 7.89 13.29 2.29
C LYS A 37 6.51 13.66 2.87
N TYR A 38 5.66 12.68 3.19
CA TYR A 38 4.36 12.87 3.83
C TYR A 38 4.37 12.30 5.25
N TYR A 39 5.19 12.92 6.11
CA TYR A 39 5.39 12.48 7.49
C TYR A 39 4.08 12.31 8.26
N ASP A 40 3.20 13.30 8.23
CA ASP A 40 1.95 13.28 9.01
C ASP A 40 0.98 12.20 8.53
N LEU A 41 0.90 11.99 7.21
CA LEU A 41 0.13 10.88 6.64
C LEU A 41 0.69 9.54 7.11
N CYS A 42 2.00 9.33 6.97
CA CYS A 42 2.66 8.11 7.43
C CYS A 42 2.40 7.86 8.93
N PHE A 43 2.64 8.86 9.76
CA PHE A 43 2.55 8.71 11.21
C PHE A 43 1.12 8.46 11.66
N SER A 44 0.14 9.22 11.15
CA SER A 44 -1.26 9.03 11.49
C SER A 44 -1.81 7.68 11.01
N SER A 45 -1.49 7.28 9.77
CA SER A 45 -1.87 5.99 9.21
C SER A 45 -1.33 4.82 10.05
N LEU A 46 -0.01 4.77 10.27
CA LEU A 46 0.60 3.69 11.05
C LEU A 46 0.14 3.68 12.50
N LYS A 47 0.00 4.85 13.13
CA LYS A 47 -0.46 4.93 14.52
C LYS A 47 -1.91 4.49 14.71
N SER A 48 -2.75 4.65 13.68
CA SER A 48 -4.14 4.20 13.71
C SER A 48 -4.30 2.69 13.53
N ASP A 49 -3.29 2.02 12.97
CA ASP A 49 -3.30 0.58 12.77
C ASP A 49 -2.76 -0.16 14.01
N PRO A 50 -3.57 -1.01 14.68
CA PRO A 50 -3.14 -1.71 15.89
C PRO A 50 -2.01 -2.72 15.63
N SER A 51 -1.85 -3.23 14.40
CA SER A 51 -0.78 -4.16 14.04
C SER A 51 0.60 -3.49 14.04
N SER A 52 0.66 -2.15 13.89
CA SER A 52 1.90 -1.38 13.92
C SER A 52 2.64 -1.49 15.26
N ALA A 53 1.95 -1.77 16.36
CA ALA A 53 2.55 -1.81 17.70
C ALA A 53 3.65 -2.88 17.84
N ASN A 54 3.59 -3.93 17.02
CA ASN A 54 4.57 -5.02 17.02
C ASN A 54 5.33 -5.12 15.68
N ALA A 55 5.13 -4.18 14.75
CA ALA A 55 5.75 -4.25 13.44
C ALA A 55 7.19 -3.75 13.48
N ASP A 56 8.09 -4.50 12.84
CA ASP A 56 9.41 -4.02 12.46
C ASP A 56 9.31 -3.06 11.24
N PRO A 57 10.40 -2.42 10.79
CA PRO A 57 10.34 -1.53 9.63
C PRO A 57 9.75 -2.17 8.36
N LYS A 58 9.98 -3.46 8.12
CA LYS A 58 9.40 -4.22 7.01
C LYS A 58 7.89 -4.36 7.19
N GLY A 59 7.44 -4.74 8.38
CA GLY A 59 6.03 -4.82 8.75
C GLY A 59 5.31 -3.47 8.61
N LEU A 60 5.95 -2.35 8.99
CA LEU A 60 5.40 -1.01 8.78
C LEU A 60 5.25 -0.68 7.29
N ALA A 61 6.19 -1.13 6.44
CA ALA A 61 6.05 -0.99 4.99
C ALA A 61 4.86 -1.79 4.46
N VAL A 62 4.70 -3.05 4.90
CA VAL A 62 3.57 -3.91 4.54
C VAL A 62 2.24 -3.29 4.96
N ILE A 63 2.15 -2.71 6.16
CA ILE A 63 0.94 -2.01 6.63
C ILE A 63 0.61 -0.82 5.71
N MET A 64 1.59 0.01 5.37
CA MET A 64 1.35 1.14 4.45
C MET A 64 0.91 0.69 3.05
N VAL A 65 1.50 -0.38 2.51
CA VAL A 65 1.06 -1.00 1.27
C VAL A 65 -0.38 -1.51 1.39
N GLY A 66 -0.75 -2.14 2.51
CA GLY A 66 -2.11 -2.60 2.80
C GLY A 66 -3.15 -1.48 2.84
N ILE A 67 -2.78 -0.31 3.38
CA ILE A 67 -3.62 0.89 3.34
C ILE A 67 -3.81 1.37 1.90
N GLY A 68 -2.76 1.34 1.07
CA GLY A 68 -2.82 1.60 -0.36
C GLY A 68 -3.76 0.64 -1.11
N ILE A 69 -3.67 -0.67 -0.85
CA ILE A 69 -4.56 -1.70 -1.42
C ILE A 69 -6.02 -1.38 -1.11
N THR A 70 -6.31 -1.06 0.15
CA THR A 70 -7.66 -0.71 0.60
C THR A 70 -8.17 0.55 -0.11
N ASN A 71 -7.33 1.57 -0.22
CA ASN A 71 -7.67 2.82 -0.92
C ASN A 71 -7.99 2.55 -2.40
N ALA A 72 -7.09 1.85 -3.10
CA ALA A 72 -7.24 1.52 -4.52
C ALA A 72 -8.49 0.68 -4.79
N THR A 73 -8.71 -0.37 -3.99
CA THR A 73 -9.89 -1.24 -4.07
C THR A 73 -11.17 -0.43 -3.84
N SER A 74 -11.21 0.37 -2.77
CA SER A 74 -12.40 1.19 -2.45
C SER A 74 -12.72 2.19 -3.56
N THR A 75 -11.70 2.75 -4.21
CA THR A 75 -11.88 3.68 -5.32
C THR A 75 -12.36 2.97 -6.58
N SER A 76 -11.82 1.79 -6.89
CA SER A 76 -12.33 0.95 -7.98
C SER A 76 -13.80 0.59 -7.79
N SER A 77 -14.19 0.18 -6.58
CA SER A 77 -15.59 -0.11 -6.22
C SER A 77 -16.47 1.12 -6.32
N TYR A 78 -16.02 2.28 -5.84
CA TYR A 78 -16.76 3.53 -5.92
C TYR A 78 -17.03 3.94 -7.37
N LEU A 79 -16.03 3.82 -8.25
CA LEU A 79 -16.16 4.12 -9.68
C LEU A 79 -17.13 3.17 -10.38
N SER A 80 -17.01 1.86 -10.14
CA SER A 80 -17.79 0.82 -10.82
C SER A 80 -19.24 0.72 -10.35
N SER A 81 -19.52 1.04 -9.08
CA SER A 81 -20.87 0.90 -8.50
C SER A 81 -21.63 2.22 -8.34
N HIS A 82 -20.95 3.29 -7.93
CA HIS A 82 -21.61 4.54 -7.56
C HIS A 82 -21.63 5.53 -8.75
N LEU A 83 -20.46 5.98 -9.19
CA LEU A 83 -20.36 6.96 -10.28
C LEU A 83 -20.90 6.42 -11.60
N LEU A 84 -20.71 5.13 -11.87
CA LEU A 84 -21.25 4.50 -13.08
C LEU A 84 -22.78 4.38 -13.07
N GLY A 85 -23.38 4.18 -11.89
CA GLY A 85 -24.83 4.06 -11.73
C GLY A 85 -25.58 5.37 -11.94
N THR A 86 -24.92 6.52 -11.71
CA THR A 86 -25.51 7.86 -11.87
C THR A 86 -25.20 8.50 -13.22
N ALA A 87 -24.24 7.97 -13.98
CA ALA A 87 -23.88 8.49 -15.29
C ALA A 87 -24.95 8.16 -16.35
N ASN A 88 -25.32 9.14 -17.16
CA ASN A 88 -26.21 8.94 -18.32
C ASN A 88 -25.46 8.98 -19.66
N ASP A 89 -24.34 9.69 -19.74
CA ASP A 89 -23.52 9.80 -20.93
C ASP A 89 -22.67 8.53 -21.16
N SER A 90 -22.66 8.04 -22.40
CA SER A 90 -21.95 6.81 -22.77
C SER A 90 -20.43 6.96 -22.74
N THR A 91 -19.91 8.16 -23.00
CA THR A 91 -18.47 8.46 -22.98
C THR A 91 -17.99 8.56 -21.54
N LEU A 92 -18.75 9.22 -20.66
CA LEU A 92 -18.52 9.25 -19.22
C LEU A 92 -18.51 7.84 -18.64
N LYS A 93 -19.49 6.99 -18.97
CA LYS A 93 -19.51 5.59 -18.53
C LYS A 93 -18.25 4.83 -18.93
N ARG A 94 -17.75 5.04 -20.15
CA ARG A 94 -16.51 4.41 -20.62
C ARG A 94 -15.31 4.89 -19.82
N GLY A 95 -15.17 6.20 -19.63
CA GLY A 95 -14.09 6.79 -18.83
C GLY A 95 -14.09 6.26 -17.39
N LEU A 96 -15.27 6.17 -16.76
CA LEU A 96 -15.41 5.64 -15.40
C LEU A 96 -15.06 4.15 -15.30
N LYS A 97 -15.43 3.33 -16.30
CA LYS A 97 -15.04 1.90 -16.35
C LYS A 97 -13.54 1.72 -16.45
N GLU A 98 -12.90 2.45 -17.37
CA GLU A 98 -11.44 2.39 -17.54
C GLU A 98 -10.73 2.85 -16.26
N CYS A 99 -11.23 3.90 -15.62
CA CYS A 99 -10.72 4.32 -14.31
C CYS A 99 -10.86 3.23 -13.25
N ALA A 100 -12.05 2.62 -13.13
CA ALA A 100 -12.27 1.55 -12.17
C ALA A 100 -11.29 0.39 -12.38
N TYR A 101 -11.06 0.01 -13.64
CA TYR A 101 -10.10 -1.02 -14.00
C TYR A 101 -8.67 -0.63 -13.63
N LYS A 102 -8.24 0.61 -13.88
CA LYS A 102 -6.89 1.08 -13.53
C LYS A 102 -6.65 1.11 -12.02
N TYR A 103 -7.66 1.46 -11.22
CA TYR A 103 -7.56 1.32 -9.76
C TYR A 103 -7.50 -0.14 -9.29
N ALA A 104 -8.16 -1.07 -10.00
CA ALA A 104 -8.00 -2.49 -9.72
C ALA A 104 -6.56 -2.95 -10.02
N CYS A 105 -5.97 -2.56 -11.16
CA CYS A 105 -4.56 -2.82 -11.46
C CYS A 105 -3.61 -2.23 -10.42
N ALA A 106 -3.92 -1.04 -9.88
CA ALA A 106 -3.14 -0.44 -8.79
C ALA A 106 -3.20 -1.29 -7.51
N SER A 107 -4.38 -1.81 -7.17
CA SER A 107 -4.53 -2.75 -6.05
C SER A 107 -3.71 -4.03 -6.29
N ASP A 108 -3.79 -4.62 -7.47
CA ASP A 108 -3.07 -5.85 -7.81
C ASP A 108 -1.55 -5.65 -7.72
N ALA A 109 -1.04 -4.52 -8.23
CA ALA A 109 0.37 -4.18 -8.12
C ALA A 109 0.80 -4.00 -6.65
N LEU A 110 -0.01 -3.34 -5.82
CA LEU A 110 0.30 -3.24 -4.39
C LEU A 110 0.26 -4.61 -3.68
N GLN A 111 -0.61 -5.53 -4.09
CA GLN A 111 -0.59 -6.90 -3.59
C GLN A 111 0.71 -7.63 -3.97
N SER A 112 1.20 -7.46 -5.20
CA SER A 112 2.52 -7.96 -5.61
C SER A 112 3.65 -7.33 -4.79
N SER A 113 3.59 -6.02 -4.53
CA SER A 113 4.56 -5.34 -3.64
C SER A 113 4.59 -5.95 -2.23
N ALA A 114 3.43 -6.29 -1.66
CA ALA A 114 3.37 -6.96 -0.37
C ALA A 114 4.03 -8.36 -0.39
N GLN A 115 3.90 -9.10 -1.49
CA GLN A 115 4.57 -10.40 -1.67
C GLN A 115 6.09 -10.25 -1.81
N ASP A 116 6.53 -9.23 -2.55
CA ASP A 116 7.95 -8.91 -2.70
C ASP A 116 8.58 -8.48 -1.38
N LEU A 117 7.86 -7.68 -0.56
CA LEU A 117 8.29 -7.34 0.79
C LEU A 117 8.45 -8.57 1.68
N ALA A 118 7.53 -9.54 1.59
CA ALA A 118 7.63 -10.79 2.33
C ALA A 118 8.87 -11.62 1.92
N SER A 119 9.28 -11.51 0.66
CA SER A 119 10.46 -12.18 0.10
C SER A 119 11.73 -11.30 0.11
N GLU A 120 11.66 -10.12 0.75
CA GLU A 120 12.75 -9.12 0.83
C GLU A 120 13.29 -8.65 -0.54
N ALA A 121 12.47 -8.77 -1.57
CA ALA A 121 12.73 -8.33 -2.93
C ALA A 121 12.41 -6.83 -3.11
N TYR A 122 13.12 -5.97 -2.37
CA TYR A 122 12.77 -4.55 -2.22
C TYR A 122 12.74 -3.74 -3.53
N ASP A 123 13.59 -4.10 -4.51
CA ASP A 123 13.58 -3.45 -5.83
C ASP A 123 12.27 -3.71 -6.58
N TYR A 124 11.77 -4.96 -6.53
CA TYR A 124 10.48 -5.34 -7.10
C TYR A 124 9.32 -4.73 -6.31
N ALA A 125 9.41 -4.69 -4.98
CA ALA A 125 8.41 -4.01 -4.15
C ALA A 125 8.27 -2.53 -4.54
N SER A 126 9.40 -1.84 -4.75
CA SER A 126 9.46 -0.43 -5.16
C SER A 126 8.91 -0.22 -6.58
N MET A 127 9.27 -1.12 -7.51
CA MET A 127 8.73 -1.14 -8.87
C MET A 127 7.20 -1.25 -8.86
N HIS A 128 6.65 -2.18 -8.09
CA HIS A 128 5.21 -2.38 -7.99
C HIS A 128 4.48 -1.21 -7.32
N ILE A 129 5.05 -0.59 -6.28
CA ILE A 129 4.50 0.63 -5.66
C ILE A 129 4.46 1.79 -6.67
N THR A 130 5.53 1.94 -7.46
CA THR A 130 5.61 2.98 -8.50
C THR A 130 4.53 2.74 -9.57
N ALA A 131 4.41 1.51 -10.06
CA ALA A 131 3.36 1.15 -11.02
C ALA A 131 1.95 1.43 -10.46
N ALA A 132 1.69 1.10 -9.19
CA ALA A 132 0.42 1.38 -8.53
C ALA A 132 0.10 2.88 -8.46
N SER A 133 1.10 3.72 -8.21
CA SER A 133 0.93 5.18 -8.22
C SER A 133 0.62 5.72 -9.63
N ASP A 134 1.07 5.04 -10.68
CA ASP A 134 0.95 5.52 -12.05
C ASP A 134 -0.33 5.10 -12.77
N TYR A 135 -0.90 3.93 -12.43
CA TYR A 135 -2.12 3.44 -13.09
C TYR A 135 -3.27 4.46 -13.09
N PRO A 136 -3.59 5.18 -11.99
CA PRO A 136 -4.65 6.18 -11.99
C PRO A 136 -4.43 7.36 -12.93
N ASN A 137 -3.18 7.70 -13.30
CA ASN A 137 -2.89 8.83 -14.22
C ASN A 137 -3.59 8.67 -15.58
N VAL A 138 -3.90 7.42 -15.97
CA VAL A 138 -4.67 7.11 -17.18
C VAL A 138 -6.04 7.80 -17.15
N CYS A 139 -6.66 7.95 -15.97
CA CYS A 139 -7.93 8.63 -15.80
C CYS A 139 -7.89 10.06 -16.32
N HIS A 140 -6.96 10.88 -15.85
CA HIS A 140 -6.83 12.25 -16.33
C HIS A 140 -6.58 12.33 -17.83
N ASN A 141 -5.75 11.45 -18.37
CA ASN A 141 -5.45 11.42 -19.81
C ASN A 141 -6.67 11.05 -20.65
N LEU A 142 -7.47 10.08 -20.19
CA LEU A 142 -8.73 9.70 -20.86
C LEU A 142 -9.71 10.87 -20.88
N PHE A 143 -9.94 11.54 -19.75
CA PHE A 143 -10.88 12.65 -19.68
C PHE A 143 -10.42 13.88 -20.49
N LYS A 144 -9.11 14.15 -20.55
CA LYS A 144 -8.55 15.17 -21.46
C LYS A 144 -8.76 14.83 -22.94
N GLY A 145 -8.81 13.54 -23.28
CA GLY A 145 -8.99 13.06 -24.65
C GLY A 145 -10.43 13.12 -25.17
N TYR A 146 -11.42 13.37 -24.30
CA TYR A 146 -12.83 13.44 -24.68
C TYR A 146 -13.34 14.90 -24.60
N PRO A 147 -13.56 15.58 -25.74
CA PRO A 147 -14.11 16.92 -25.74
C PRO A 147 -15.45 16.99 -25.00
N GLY A 148 -15.59 17.95 -24.08
CA GLY A 148 -16.81 18.16 -23.31
C GLY A 148 -16.94 17.31 -22.04
N LEU A 149 -16.03 16.38 -21.77
CA LEU A 149 -15.96 15.70 -20.48
C LEU A 149 -15.11 16.50 -19.48
N VAL A 150 -15.67 16.70 -18.29
CA VAL A 150 -14.96 17.27 -17.15
C VAL A 150 -14.50 16.13 -16.25
N TYR A 151 -13.27 16.22 -15.75
CA TYR A 151 -12.77 15.24 -14.79
C TYR A 151 -13.61 15.27 -13.51
N PRO A 152 -14.18 14.15 -13.05
CA PRO A 152 -15.08 14.15 -11.90
C PRO A 152 -14.35 14.63 -10.64
N PRO A 153 -14.84 15.67 -9.95
CA PRO A 153 -14.18 16.24 -8.79
C PRO A 153 -14.09 15.24 -7.62
N GLU A 154 -14.90 14.20 -7.61
CA GLU A 154 -14.89 13.14 -6.60
C GLU A 154 -13.71 12.16 -6.77
N ILE A 155 -13.09 12.10 -7.96
CA ILE A 155 -11.98 11.19 -8.25
C ILE A 155 -10.64 11.83 -7.88
N ALA A 156 -10.46 13.13 -8.12
CA ALA A 156 -9.18 13.82 -7.90
C ALA A 156 -8.62 13.66 -6.47
N PRO A 157 -9.41 13.78 -5.38
CA PRO A 157 -8.92 13.55 -4.02
C PRO A 157 -8.52 12.10 -3.75
N ARG A 158 -9.18 11.13 -4.40
CA ARG A 158 -8.86 9.71 -4.25
C ARG A 158 -7.54 9.37 -4.95
N GLU A 159 -7.33 9.96 -6.10
CA GLU A 159 -6.08 9.85 -6.87
C GLU A 159 -4.89 10.43 -6.11
N ASP A 160 -5.02 11.67 -5.61
CA ASP A 160 -3.99 12.29 -4.78
C ASP A 160 -3.75 11.47 -3.50
N GLY A 161 -4.82 10.98 -2.87
CA GLY A 161 -4.72 10.10 -1.71
C GLY A 161 -3.89 8.84 -1.99
N LEU A 162 -4.19 8.11 -3.07
CA LEU A 162 -3.44 6.91 -3.45
C LEU A 162 -1.98 7.22 -3.77
N LYS A 163 -1.72 8.29 -4.54
CA LYS A 163 -0.37 8.74 -4.88
C LYS A 163 0.47 9.03 -3.63
N ARG A 164 -0.10 9.72 -2.65
CA ARG A 164 0.58 10.02 -1.38
C ARG A 164 0.83 8.75 -0.55
N LEU A 165 -0.11 7.80 -0.54
CA LEU A 165 0.09 6.51 0.12
C LEU A 165 1.21 5.70 -0.52
N CYS A 166 1.25 5.62 -1.86
CA CYS A 166 2.34 4.97 -2.60
C CYS A 166 3.69 5.67 -2.34
N ASP A 167 3.73 7.00 -2.37
CA ASP A 167 4.93 7.79 -2.05
C ASP A 167 5.44 7.51 -0.61
N VAL A 168 4.54 7.36 0.36
CA VAL A 168 4.91 6.98 1.74
C VAL A 168 5.49 5.58 1.76
N ALA A 169 4.79 4.60 1.16
CA ALA A 169 5.24 3.21 1.14
C ALA A 169 6.62 3.10 0.48
N LEU A 170 6.81 3.75 -0.67
CA LEU A 170 8.08 3.77 -1.40
C LEU A 170 9.21 4.32 -0.53
N GLY A 171 9.02 5.47 0.12
CA GLY A 171 10.05 6.04 1.00
C GLY A 171 10.40 5.14 2.19
N ILE A 172 9.46 4.32 2.69
CA ILE A 172 9.77 3.33 3.72
C ILE A 172 10.60 2.19 3.13
N VAL A 173 10.20 1.64 1.97
CA VAL A 173 10.89 0.52 1.31
C VAL A 173 12.30 0.91 0.89
N GLU A 174 12.49 2.09 0.31
CA GLU A 174 13.82 2.61 -0.02
C GLU A 174 14.67 2.71 1.25
N ASN A 175 14.15 3.19 2.37
CA ASN A 175 14.95 3.22 3.61
C ASN A 175 15.33 1.83 4.19
N LEU A 176 14.77 0.73 3.65
CA LEU A 176 15.21 -0.64 3.95
C LEU A 176 16.42 -1.07 3.11
N THR A 177 16.54 -0.59 1.86
CA THR A 177 17.63 -0.99 0.95
C THR A 177 18.96 -0.33 1.28
N TRP A 178 18.97 0.90 1.82
CA TRP A 178 20.19 1.69 2.06
C TRP A 178 20.88 1.38 3.40
N LYS A 179 20.55 0.26 4.06
CA LYS A 179 21.09 -0.11 5.39
C LYS A 179 22.21 -1.15 5.36
N TRP A 180 22.80 -1.42 4.19
CA TRP A 180 23.92 -2.35 4.00
C TRP A 180 25.12 -1.65 3.40
#